data_AF-A0A354PAZ2-F1
#
_entry.id   AF-A0A354PAZ2-F1
#
_cell.length_a   1.000
_cell.length_b   1.000
_cell.length_c   1.000
_cell.angle_alpha   90.00
_cell.angle_beta   90.00
_cell.angle_gamma   90.00
#
_symmetry.space_group_name_H-M   'P 1'
#
loop_
_entity.id
_entity.type
_entity.pdbx_description
1 polymer ?
#
loop_
_entity_poly.entity_id
_entity_poly.type
_entity_poly.pdbx_seq_one_letter_code
_entity_poly.pdbx_strand_id
1 'polypeptide(L)'
;MFGLEHIERMQELTAGEFQPNTEEAVHLGFLGGAHLFDQSFDLEKNVINDALHFAMRTDTNQVPSAIRKAWTQMELAAIMAENPDRKPNKREKEQAREAVEQRVEAEVASGKYHRMSQVPALWDAPTSMMYFGASSSTACGAFADLMSHAFQMELDRIGSGYLAGQWAQAHGSTAALDDVRPTVFHPEHTGGEAGWANSDAMHPDFLGNEFLLWLWHTLDHDTDTLKLSDDTEVTVMFSKSLTLECPAGISGRETISAEIPTRLPEALEAIRSGKLPRKAGLTMV
;
A
#
# COMPACT_ATOMS: atom_id res chain seq x y z
N MET A 1 7.96 -8.93 26.00
CA MET A 1 8.55 -7.65 26.43
C MET A 1 9.80 -7.46 25.59
N PHE A 2 9.95 -6.30 24.92
CA PHE A 2 11.11 -6.03 24.09
C PHE A 2 12.37 -5.88 24.94
N GLY A 3 13.50 -6.40 24.44
CA GLY A 3 14.77 -6.44 25.16
C GLY A 3 15.95 -6.19 24.24
N LEU A 4 17.16 -6.22 24.81
CA LEU A 4 18.42 -5.96 24.09
C LEU A 4 18.57 -6.85 22.85
N GLU A 5 18.14 -8.11 22.91
CA GLU A 5 18.19 -9.03 21.77
C GLU A 5 17.46 -8.49 20.52
N HIS A 6 16.37 -7.74 20.70
CA HIS A 6 15.62 -7.17 19.57
C HIS A 6 16.40 -6.01 18.96
N ILE A 7 17.00 -5.18 19.82
CA ILE A 7 17.83 -4.06 19.41
C ILE A 7 19.09 -4.55 18.68
N GLU A 8 19.78 -5.54 19.24
CA GLU A 8 20.94 -6.19 18.63
C GLU A 8 20.59 -6.78 17.26
N ARG A 9 19.45 -7.48 17.16
CA ARG A 9 19.02 -8.05 15.88
C ARG A 9 18.71 -6.99 14.83
N MET A 10 18.15 -5.85 15.22
CA MET A 10 17.93 -4.73 14.28
C MET A 10 19.23 -4.05 13.88
N GLN A 11 20.20 -3.98 14.79
CA GLN A 11 21.55 -3.46 14.52
C GLN A 11 22.30 -4.34 13.51
N GLU A 12 22.14 -5.66 13.54
CA GLU A 12 22.70 -6.60 12.56
C GLU A 12 22.14 -6.47 11.14
N LEU A 13 21.00 -5.77 10.99
CA LEU A 13 20.30 -5.58 9.72
C LEU A 13 20.05 -4.08 9.49
N THR A 14 21.06 -3.26 9.78
CA THR A 14 20.93 -1.80 9.72
C THR A 14 21.05 -1.33 8.27
N ALA A 15 20.14 -0.43 7.87
CA ALA A 15 20.25 0.38 6.65
C ALA A 15 20.87 -0.29 5.39
N GLY A 16 20.09 -1.11 4.68
CA GLY A 16 20.46 -1.62 3.36
C GLY A 16 21.30 -2.90 3.36
N GLU A 17 21.42 -3.57 4.51
CA GLU A 17 22.15 -4.83 4.65
C GLU A 17 21.36 -6.05 4.16
N PHE A 18 20.04 -5.96 4.06
CA PHE A 18 19.19 -7.04 3.57
C PHE A 18 18.78 -6.80 2.12
N GLN A 19 19.01 -7.77 1.24
CA GLN A 19 18.54 -7.75 -0.13
C GLN A 19 17.40 -8.78 -0.28
N PRO A 20 16.15 -8.35 -0.53
CA PRO A 20 15.07 -9.29 -0.80
C PRO A 20 15.32 -9.99 -2.14
N ASN A 21 15.01 -11.29 -2.22
CA ASN A 21 15.25 -12.14 -3.40
C ASN A 21 14.53 -11.67 -4.68
N THR A 22 13.60 -10.73 -4.57
CA THR A 22 12.68 -10.31 -5.63
C THR A 22 13.19 -9.16 -6.50
N GLU A 23 14.12 -8.32 -6.03
CA GLU A 23 14.64 -7.17 -6.81
C GLU A 23 16.12 -6.86 -6.51
N GLU A 24 17.01 -7.21 -7.45
CA GLU A 24 18.48 -7.02 -7.31
C GLU A 24 18.91 -5.56 -7.01
N ALA A 25 18.09 -4.57 -7.35
CA ALA A 25 18.42 -3.16 -7.16
C ALA A 25 17.92 -2.57 -5.82
N VAL A 26 17.21 -3.35 -4.99
CA VAL A 26 16.59 -2.88 -3.75
C VAL A 26 17.29 -3.47 -2.55
N HIS A 27 17.67 -2.61 -1.60
CA HIS A 27 18.23 -3.00 -0.32
C HIS A 27 17.37 -2.44 0.80
N LEU A 28 17.19 -3.24 1.85
CA LEU A 28 16.33 -2.99 2.98
C LEU A 28 17.16 -3.03 4.27
N GLY A 29 16.71 -2.32 5.29
CA GLY A 29 17.26 -2.46 6.63
C GLY A 29 16.48 -1.63 7.63
N PHE A 30 16.81 -1.82 8.89
CA PHE A 30 16.21 -1.07 9.98
C PHE A 30 16.90 0.28 10.18
N LEU A 31 16.14 1.22 10.73
CA LEU A 31 16.59 2.49 11.28
C LEU A 31 15.96 2.71 12.66
N GLY A 32 16.62 3.50 13.50
CA GLY A 32 16.16 3.89 14.83
C GLY A 32 14.91 4.78 14.86
N GLY A 33 14.41 5.22 13.70
CA GLY A 33 13.11 5.85 13.53
C GLY A 33 13.07 7.38 13.60
N ALA A 34 14.15 8.07 13.97
CA ALA A 34 14.14 9.54 14.04
C ALA A 34 14.28 10.21 12.66
N HIS A 35 15.18 9.70 11.81
CA HIS A 35 15.42 10.21 10.46
C HIS A 35 16.11 9.16 9.59
N LEU A 36 16.24 9.45 8.29
CA LEU A 36 16.76 8.55 7.25
C LEU A 36 18.20 8.02 7.48
N PHE A 37 18.94 8.66 8.38
CA PHE A 37 20.33 8.34 8.73
C PHE A 37 20.47 7.85 10.17
N ASP A 38 19.36 7.66 10.87
CA ASP A 38 19.36 7.25 12.25
C ASP A 38 19.60 5.73 12.32
N GLN A 39 20.86 5.36 12.44
CA GLN A 39 21.31 3.97 12.61
C GLN A 39 21.51 3.60 14.08
N SER A 40 21.15 4.50 15.00
CA SER A 40 21.29 4.28 16.44
C SER A 40 20.02 3.66 17.00
N PHE A 41 20.18 2.53 17.69
CA PHE A 41 19.08 1.85 18.38
C PHE A 41 19.41 1.77 19.86
N ASP A 42 18.43 2.08 20.69
CA ASP A 42 18.54 2.05 22.14
C ASP A 42 17.19 1.70 22.77
N LEU A 43 17.17 0.99 23.89
CA LEU A 43 15.93 0.61 24.55
C LEU A 43 15.11 1.82 25.00
N GLU A 44 15.75 2.83 25.60
CA GLU A 44 15.05 4.03 26.10
C GLU A 44 14.48 4.87 24.96
N LYS A 45 15.14 4.83 23.80
CA LYS A 45 14.73 5.54 22.60
C LYS A 45 13.62 4.82 21.83
N ASN A 46 13.78 3.52 21.65
CA ASN A 46 12.96 2.73 20.72
C ASN A 46 11.79 2.03 21.41
N VAL A 47 11.89 1.72 22.70
CA VAL A 47 10.80 1.05 23.44
C VAL A 47 9.96 2.09 24.18
N ILE A 48 8.69 2.21 23.81
CA ILE A 48 7.71 3.15 24.37
C ILE A 48 6.50 2.33 24.82
N ASN A 49 6.24 2.25 26.13
CA ASN A 49 5.09 1.55 26.71
C ASN A 49 4.89 0.12 26.13
N ASP A 50 5.94 -0.71 26.17
CA ASP A 50 5.94 -2.08 25.62
C ASP A 50 5.74 -2.18 24.08
N ALA A 51 5.79 -1.06 23.36
CA ALA A 51 5.84 -1.00 21.91
C ALA A 51 7.24 -0.60 21.40
N LEU A 52 7.68 -1.19 20.30
CA LEU A 52 8.98 -0.91 19.67
C LEU A 52 8.78 -0.01 18.44
N HIS A 53 9.25 1.23 18.50
CA HIS A 53 9.23 2.20 17.42
C HIS A 53 10.55 2.18 16.64
N PHE A 54 10.45 2.13 15.31
CA PHE A 54 11.59 2.11 14.39
C PHE A 54 11.16 2.54 12.98
N ALA A 55 12.06 2.42 12.00
CA ALA A 55 11.69 2.58 10.61
C ALA A 55 12.35 1.52 9.73
N MET A 56 11.73 1.20 8.61
CA MET A 56 12.35 0.49 7.50
C MET A 56 12.94 1.51 6.53
N ARG A 57 14.19 1.33 6.14
CA ARG A 57 14.82 2.04 5.04
C ARG A 57 14.85 1.18 3.79
N THR A 58 14.56 1.81 2.67
CA THR A 58 14.68 1.21 1.34
C THR A 58 15.64 2.05 0.51
N ASP A 59 16.70 1.39 0.07
CA ASP A 59 17.73 1.93 -0.81
C ASP A 59 17.59 1.31 -2.19
N THR A 60 17.51 2.15 -3.21
CA THR A 60 17.38 1.72 -4.60
C THR A 60 18.46 2.37 -5.45
N ASN A 61 19.06 1.61 -6.35
CA ASN A 61 20.04 2.15 -7.30
C ASN A 61 19.68 1.70 -8.72
N GLN A 62 18.78 2.44 -9.35
CA GLN A 62 18.22 2.05 -10.63
C GLN A 62 18.09 3.26 -11.56
N VAL A 63 18.62 3.13 -12.78
CA VAL A 63 18.43 4.15 -13.82
C VAL A 63 16.94 4.23 -14.19
N PRO A 64 16.31 5.42 -14.11
CA PRO A 64 14.93 5.62 -14.53
C PRO A 64 14.65 5.18 -15.97
N SER A 65 13.50 4.56 -16.21
CA SER A 65 13.14 4.02 -17.54
C SER A 65 13.10 5.09 -18.65
N ALA A 66 12.72 6.33 -18.31
CA ALA A 66 12.75 7.45 -19.23
C ALA A 66 14.18 7.78 -19.71
N ILE A 67 15.17 7.70 -18.81
CA ILE A 67 16.57 7.94 -19.14
C ILE A 67 17.10 6.82 -20.02
N ARG A 68 16.81 5.55 -19.70
CA ARG A 68 17.18 4.41 -20.55
C ARG A 68 16.61 4.56 -21.96
N LYS A 69 15.34 4.92 -22.08
CA LYS A 69 14.67 5.18 -23.38
C LYS A 69 15.35 6.30 -24.15
N ALA A 70 15.73 7.40 -23.48
CA ALA A 70 16.44 8.51 -24.11
C ALA A 70 17.81 8.08 -24.64
N TRP A 71 18.59 7.32 -23.85
CA TRP A 71 19.88 6.79 -24.31
C TRP A 71 19.71 5.83 -25.49
N THR A 72 18.70 4.95 -25.48
CA THR A 72 18.43 4.08 -26.63
C THR A 72 18.14 4.89 -27.89
N GLN A 73 17.40 6.00 -27.79
CA GLN A 73 17.15 6.87 -28.93
C GLN A 73 18.43 7.57 -29.41
N MET A 74 19.31 8.01 -28.49
CA MET A 74 20.60 8.62 -28.83
C MET A 74 21.53 7.63 -29.54
N GLU A 75 21.65 6.40 -29.04
CA GLU A 75 22.48 5.35 -29.66
C GLU A 75 21.96 4.97 -31.05
N LEU A 76 20.64 4.81 -31.20
CA LEU A 76 20.03 4.55 -32.50
C LEU A 76 20.27 5.71 -33.48
N ALA A 77 20.12 6.96 -33.04
CA ALA A 77 20.39 8.13 -33.87
C ALA A 77 21.85 8.20 -34.32
N ALA A 78 22.81 7.85 -33.44
CA ALA A 78 24.22 7.78 -33.78
C ALA A 78 24.53 6.69 -34.81
N ILE A 79 23.98 5.49 -34.64
CA ILE A 79 24.12 4.37 -35.60
C ILE A 79 23.51 4.74 -36.96
N MET A 80 22.41 5.50 -36.95
CA MET A 80 21.68 5.90 -38.16
C MET A 80 22.21 7.20 -38.81
N ALA A 81 23.26 7.84 -38.26
CA ALA A 81 23.74 9.12 -38.74
C ALA A 81 24.11 9.12 -40.24
N GLU A 82 24.64 8.00 -40.75
CA GLU A 82 24.99 7.83 -42.17
C GLU A 82 23.78 7.52 -43.06
N ASN A 83 22.66 7.05 -42.50
CA ASN A 83 21.46 6.65 -43.25
C ASN A 83 20.17 7.02 -42.47
N PRO A 84 19.85 8.32 -42.33
CA PRO A 84 18.79 8.81 -41.45
C PRO A 84 17.37 8.43 -41.91
N ASP A 85 17.15 8.23 -43.22
CA ASP A 85 15.83 7.93 -43.78
C ASP A 85 15.45 6.44 -43.68
N ARG A 86 16.39 5.58 -43.27
CA ARG A 86 16.16 4.13 -43.15
C ARG A 86 15.71 3.77 -41.74
N LYS A 87 14.80 2.80 -41.60
CA LYS A 87 14.50 2.21 -40.28
C LYS A 87 15.64 1.30 -39.77
N PRO A 88 15.98 1.34 -38.47
CA PRO A 88 17.03 0.50 -37.91
C PRO A 88 16.62 -0.98 -37.95
N ASN A 89 17.56 -1.84 -38.34
CA ASN A 89 17.37 -3.28 -38.43
C ASN A 89 17.49 -3.94 -37.05
N LYS A 90 17.24 -5.26 -36.96
CA LYS A 90 17.29 -5.99 -35.68
C LYS A 90 18.65 -5.90 -35.01
N ARG A 91 19.74 -6.06 -35.77
CA ARG A 91 21.12 -6.03 -35.27
C ARG A 91 21.49 -4.67 -34.68
N GLU A 92 21.06 -3.58 -35.32
CA GLU A 92 21.31 -2.22 -34.85
C GLU A 92 20.55 -1.89 -33.57
N LYS A 93 19.31 -2.40 -33.43
CA LYS A 93 18.55 -2.28 -32.18
C LYS A 93 19.21 -3.05 -31.04
N GLU A 94 19.75 -4.23 -31.33
CA GLU A 94 20.47 -5.05 -30.35
C GLU A 94 21.77 -4.37 -29.93
N GLN A 95 22.56 -3.87 -30.87
CA GLN A 95 23.76 -3.08 -30.61
C GLN A 95 23.48 -1.83 -29.75
N ALA A 96 22.43 -1.07 -30.08
CA ALA A 96 22.02 0.09 -29.27
C ALA A 96 21.60 -0.33 -27.86
N ARG A 97 20.92 -1.47 -27.71
CA ARG A 97 20.52 -1.99 -26.40
C ARG A 97 21.72 -2.39 -25.56
N GLU A 98 22.69 -3.10 -26.14
CA GLU A 98 23.93 -3.50 -25.46
C GLU A 98 24.73 -2.29 -24.98
N ALA A 99 24.90 -1.27 -25.84
CA ALA A 99 25.57 -0.02 -25.47
C ALA A 99 24.88 0.71 -24.31
N VAL A 100 23.53 0.74 -24.32
CA VAL A 100 22.74 1.31 -23.23
C VAL A 100 22.93 0.51 -21.94
N GLU A 101 22.97 -0.83 -21.98
CA GLU A 101 23.17 -1.61 -20.76
C GLU A 101 24.57 -1.46 -20.17
N GLN A 102 25.61 -1.40 -20.99
CA GLN A 102 26.97 -1.09 -20.50
C GLN A 102 27.00 0.29 -19.81
N ARG A 103 26.28 1.27 -20.36
CA ARG A 103 26.15 2.58 -19.74
C ARG A 103 25.34 2.54 -18.45
N VAL A 104 24.26 1.78 -18.40
CA VAL A 104 23.45 1.57 -17.19
C VAL A 104 24.32 0.96 -16.09
N GLU A 105 25.09 -0.09 -16.40
CA GLU A 105 26.00 -0.74 -15.46
C GLU A 105 27.02 0.24 -14.89
N ALA A 106 27.65 1.05 -15.74
CA ALA A 106 28.60 2.07 -15.30
C ALA A 106 27.96 3.14 -14.39
N GLU A 107 26.74 3.59 -14.72
CA GLU A 107 26.04 4.61 -13.94
C GLU A 107 25.52 4.04 -12.61
N VAL A 108 25.08 2.79 -12.57
CA VAL A 108 24.72 2.08 -11.34
C VAL A 108 25.95 1.89 -10.46
N ALA A 109 27.08 1.45 -11.03
CA ALA A 109 28.34 1.32 -10.29
C ALA A 109 28.83 2.65 -9.69
N SER A 110 28.52 3.77 -10.35
CA SER A 110 28.82 5.11 -9.82
C SER A 110 27.94 5.54 -8.64
N GLY A 111 26.81 4.86 -8.42
CA GLY A 111 25.82 5.23 -7.40
C GLY A 111 25.01 6.49 -7.72
N LYS A 112 25.11 7.04 -8.93
CA LYS A 112 24.45 8.30 -9.31
C LYS A 112 22.92 8.28 -9.15
N TYR A 113 22.31 7.12 -9.29
CA TYR A 113 20.86 6.94 -9.15
C TYR A 113 20.47 6.32 -7.80
N HIS A 114 21.35 6.41 -6.80
CA HIS A 114 21.05 5.96 -5.45
C HIS A 114 19.94 6.83 -4.83
N ARG A 115 18.88 6.19 -4.37
CA ARG A 115 17.76 6.83 -3.69
C ARG A 115 17.44 6.08 -2.42
N MET A 116 17.28 6.85 -1.35
CA MET A 116 16.90 6.36 -0.02
C MET A 116 15.49 6.84 0.33
N SER A 117 14.73 5.98 1.00
CA SER A 117 13.44 6.32 1.58
C SER A 117 13.27 5.61 2.92
N GLN A 118 12.49 6.20 3.82
CA GLN A 118 12.14 5.61 5.11
C GLN A 118 10.63 5.51 5.27
N VAL A 119 10.17 4.45 5.91
CA VAL A 119 8.78 4.28 6.35
C VAL A 119 8.80 3.91 7.84
N PRO A 120 8.15 4.69 8.71
CA PRO A 120 8.11 4.38 10.14
C PRO A 120 7.27 3.14 10.42
N ALA A 121 7.61 2.42 11.49
CA ALA A 121 6.92 1.25 11.98
C ALA A 121 6.82 1.28 13.52
N LEU A 122 5.74 0.72 14.05
CA LEU A 122 5.54 0.52 15.47
C LEU A 122 5.07 -0.92 15.70
N TRP A 123 5.83 -1.68 16.47
CA TRP A 123 5.47 -3.04 16.86
C TRP A 123 4.91 -3.02 18.29
N ASP A 124 3.61 -3.25 18.42
CA ASP A 124 2.90 -3.35 19.69
C ASP A 124 2.80 -4.83 20.12
N ALA A 125 3.71 -5.26 20.99
CA ALA A 125 3.75 -6.65 21.47
C ALA A 125 2.50 -7.05 22.29
N PRO A 126 1.99 -6.22 23.23
CA PRO A 126 0.76 -6.51 23.97
C PRO A 126 -0.43 -6.90 23.10
N THR A 127 -0.64 -6.22 21.97
CA THR A 127 -1.76 -6.51 21.05
C THR A 127 -1.38 -7.42 19.89
N SER A 128 -0.11 -7.82 19.78
CA SER A 128 0.43 -8.54 18.61
C SER A 128 0.17 -7.81 17.29
N MET A 129 0.21 -6.48 17.31
CA MET A 129 -0.04 -5.64 16.14
C MET A 129 1.24 -4.97 15.63
N MET A 130 1.29 -4.79 14.31
CA MET A 130 2.36 -4.08 13.63
C MET A 130 1.75 -2.95 12.82
N TYR A 131 2.08 -1.71 13.19
CA TYR A 131 1.65 -0.52 12.47
C TYR A 131 2.76 -0.07 11.53
N PHE A 132 2.45 0.07 10.25
CA PHE A 132 3.40 0.46 9.22
C PHE A 132 2.92 1.71 8.49
N GLY A 133 3.79 2.71 8.37
CA GLY A 133 3.47 4.03 7.83
C GLY A 133 3.27 4.11 6.32
N ALA A 134 3.04 2.98 5.64
CA ALA A 134 2.75 2.91 4.22
C ALA A 134 1.68 1.86 3.91
N SER A 135 0.97 2.09 2.81
CA SER A 135 -0.14 1.24 2.36
C SER A 135 0.07 0.64 0.97
N SER A 136 1.23 0.84 0.34
CA SER A 136 1.52 0.25 -0.97
C SER A 136 1.89 -1.22 -0.80
N SER A 137 1.38 -2.08 -1.67
CA SER A 137 1.66 -3.53 -1.62
C SER A 137 3.15 -3.83 -1.67
N THR A 138 3.92 -3.10 -2.49
CA THR A 138 5.37 -3.24 -2.57
C THR A 138 6.06 -2.92 -1.24
N ALA A 139 5.69 -1.83 -0.57
CA ALA A 139 6.32 -1.46 0.70
C ALA A 139 5.91 -2.44 1.81
N CYS A 140 4.64 -2.86 1.86
CA CYS A 140 4.17 -3.85 2.82
C CYS A 140 4.84 -5.21 2.61
N GLY A 141 5.01 -5.66 1.37
CA GLY A 141 5.70 -6.90 1.03
C GLY A 141 7.18 -6.86 1.42
N ALA A 142 7.90 -5.80 1.03
CA ALA A 142 9.28 -5.59 1.43
C ALA A 142 9.46 -5.56 2.96
N PHE A 143 8.52 -4.94 3.67
CA PHE A 143 8.51 -4.91 5.12
C PHE A 143 8.24 -6.28 5.74
N ALA A 144 7.29 -7.04 5.20
CA ALA A 144 7.02 -8.41 5.62
C ALA A 144 8.23 -9.32 5.41
N ASP A 145 8.92 -9.21 4.27
CA ASP A 145 10.14 -9.96 3.97
C ASP A 145 11.26 -9.63 4.97
N LEU A 146 11.48 -8.34 5.27
CA LEU A 146 12.47 -7.90 6.25
C LEU A 146 12.15 -8.44 7.66
N MET A 147 10.89 -8.37 8.09
CA MET A 147 10.46 -8.86 9.39
C MET A 147 10.55 -10.38 9.50
N SER A 148 10.19 -11.10 8.43
CA SER A 148 10.36 -12.56 8.35
C SER A 148 11.82 -12.96 8.43
N HIS A 149 12.71 -12.25 7.72
CA HIS A 149 14.14 -12.50 7.77
C HIS A 149 14.76 -12.19 9.14
N ALA A 150 14.39 -11.05 9.73
CA ALA A 150 14.97 -10.58 10.98
C ALA A 150 14.48 -11.37 12.19
N PHE A 151 13.18 -11.62 12.27
CA PHE A 151 12.51 -12.12 13.48
C PHE A 151 11.76 -13.44 13.26
N GLN A 152 11.82 -14.05 12.07
CA GLN A 152 11.10 -15.29 11.72
C GLN A 152 9.60 -15.19 11.94
N MET A 153 9.06 -14.01 11.64
CA MET A 153 7.64 -13.71 11.80
C MET A 153 6.90 -13.78 10.47
N GLU A 154 5.64 -14.17 10.54
CA GLU A 154 4.68 -14.00 9.45
C GLU A 154 3.80 -12.80 9.77
N LEU A 155 3.59 -11.92 8.79
CA LEU A 155 2.75 -10.74 8.92
C LEU A 155 1.57 -10.85 7.97
N ASP A 156 0.38 -10.83 8.54
CA ASP A 156 -0.86 -10.74 7.80
C ASP A 156 -1.46 -9.34 7.89
N ARG A 157 -1.98 -8.87 6.76
CA ARG A 157 -2.67 -7.59 6.72
C ARG A 157 -4.04 -7.72 7.37
N ILE A 158 -4.32 -6.85 8.34
CA ILE A 158 -5.65 -6.71 8.93
C ILE A 158 -6.56 -5.96 7.94
N GLY A 159 -7.43 -6.71 7.25
CA GLY A 159 -8.49 -6.21 6.39
C GLY A 159 -9.85 -6.17 7.10
N SER A 160 -10.85 -5.59 6.45
CA SER A 160 -12.23 -5.58 6.98
C SER A 160 -12.81 -6.99 7.10
N GLY A 161 -12.44 -7.89 6.18
CA GLY A 161 -12.88 -9.28 6.26
C GLY A 161 -12.25 -10.03 7.43
N TYR A 162 -10.99 -9.76 7.76
CA TYR A 162 -10.34 -10.34 8.95
C TYR A 162 -11.05 -9.91 10.24
N LEU A 163 -11.36 -8.61 10.36
CA LEU A 163 -12.10 -8.08 11.52
C LEU A 163 -13.52 -8.67 11.61
N ALA A 164 -14.22 -8.82 10.48
CA ALA A 164 -15.52 -9.48 10.43
C ALA A 164 -15.43 -10.95 10.86
N GLY A 165 -14.38 -11.67 10.46
CA GLY A 165 -14.08 -13.03 10.90
C GLY A 165 -13.89 -13.14 12.40
N GLN A 166 -13.07 -12.27 12.99
CA GLN A 166 -12.87 -12.22 14.45
C GLN A 166 -14.19 -11.95 15.19
N TRP A 167 -14.98 -10.97 14.71
CA TRP A 167 -16.28 -10.66 15.29
C TRP A 167 -17.25 -11.85 15.20
N ALA A 168 -17.34 -12.49 14.03
CA ALA A 168 -18.23 -13.62 13.79
C ALA A 168 -17.86 -14.83 14.67
N GLN A 169 -16.56 -15.10 14.85
CA GLN A 169 -16.10 -16.15 15.75
C GLN A 169 -16.50 -15.86 17.20
N ALA A 170 -16.29 -14.64 17.68
CA ALA A 170 -16.64 -14.23 19.04
C ALA A 170 -18.15 -14.32 19.33
N HIS A 171 -19.00 -14.16 18.31
CA HIS A 171 -20.46 -14.16 18.44
C HIS A 171 -21.13 -15.42 17.90
N GLY A 172 -20.37 -16.48 17.58
CA GLY A 172 -20.92 -17.74 17.06
C GLY A 172 -21.65 -17.61 15.72
N SER A 173 -21.29 -16.60 14.91
CA SER A 173 -21.95 -16.23 13.65
C SER A 173 -21.09 -16.52 12.42
N THR A 174 -20.14 -17.47 12.50
CA THR A 174 -19.24 -17.80 11.40
C THR A 174 -19.97 -18.28 10.15
N ALA A 175 -21.00 -19.12 10.30
CA ALA A 175 -21.80 -19.59 9.17
C ALA A 175 -22.52 -18.45 8.43
N ALA A 176 -22.94 -17.41 9.16
CA ALA A 176 -23.57 -16.24 8.54
C ALA A 176 -22.55 -15.41 7.74
N LEU A 177 -21.28 -15.40 8.15
CA LEU A 177 -20.20 -14.71 7.42
C LEU A 177 -19.93 -15.35 6.06
N ASP A 178 -19.97 -16.69 5.98
CA ASP A 178 -19.79 -17.45 4.73
C ASP A 178 -20.89 -17.17 3.68
N ASP A 179 -22.07 -16.77 4.15
CA ASP A 179 -23.23 -16.44 3.33
C ASP A 179 -23.30 -14.97 2.90
N VAL A 180 -22.44 -14.10 3.43
CA VAL A 180 -22.45 -12.67 3.07
C VAL A 180 -22.08 -12.52 1.60
N ARG A 181 -22.84 -11.68 0.89
CA ARG A 181 -22.59 -11.29 -0.50
C ARG A 181 -22.62 -9.76 -0.60
N PRO A 182 -21.87 -9.17 -1.55
CA PRO A 182 -21.96 -7.73 -1.79
C PRO A 182 -23.39 -7.30 -2.09
N THR A 183 -23.82 -6.22 -1.44
CA THR A 183 -25.14 -5.64 -1.63
C THR A 183 -25.27 -5.02 -3.02
N VAL A 184 -26.40 -5.28 -3.68
CA VAL A 184 -26.68 -4.81 -5.03
C VAL A 184 -27.67 -3.65 -4.98
N PHE A 185 -27.21 -2.45 -5.28
CA PHE A 185 -28.03 -1.23 -5.25
C PHE A 185 -28.59 -0.81 -6.62
N HIS A 186 -28.25 -1.51 -7.71
CA HIS A 186 -28.69 -1.16 -9.06
C HIS A 186 -29.35 -2.38 -9.75
N PRO A 187 -30.54 -2.23 -10.38
CA PRO A 187 -31.28 -3.36 -10.95
C PRO A 187 -30.54 -4.14 -12.05
N GLU A 188 -29.65 -3.48 -12.78
CA GLU A 188 -28.88 -4.12 -13.87
C GLU A 188 -27.65 -4.90 -13.37
N HIS A 189 -27.30 -4.77 -12.09
CA HIS A 189 -26.21 -5.54 -11.50
C HIS A 189 -26.76 -6.89 -11.03
N THR A 190 -26.15 -7.99 -11.43
CA THR A 190 -26.69 -9.34 -11.18
C THR A 190 -26.26 -9.96 -9.84
N GLY A 191 -25.54 -9.23 -9.00
CA GLY A 191 -24.93 -9.77 -7.78
C GLY A 191 -23.80 -10.75 -8.13
N GLY A 192 -22.58 -10.39 -7.75
CA GLY A 192 -21.38 -11.17 -8.05
C GLY A 192 -20.18 -10.58 -7.33
N GLU A 193 -19.02 -11.19 -7.51
CA GLU A 193 -17.78 -10.62 -7.01
C GLU A 193 -17.55 -9.26 -7.67
N ALA A 194 -17.24 -8.24 -6.85
CA ALA A 194 -16.87 -6.95 -7.39
C ALA A 194 -15.59 -7.11 -8.23
N GLY A 195 -15.51 -6.47 -9.39
CA GLY A 195 -14.34 -6.59 -10.28
C GLY A 195 -13.01 -6.11 -9.68
N TRP A 196 -13.07 -5.43 -8.53
CA TRP A 196 -11.91 -5.01 -7.72
C TRP A 196 -11.68 -5.89 -6.49
N ALA A 197 -12.56 -6.84 -6.20
CA ALA A 197 -12.36 -7.81 -5.14
C ALA A 197 -11.28 -8.81 -5.59
N ASN A 198 -10.44 -9.21 -4.65
CA ASN A 198 -9.50 -10.29 -4.90
C ASN A 198 -10.25 -11.61 -4.72
N SER A 199 -10.46 -12.36 -5.80
CA SER A 199 -11.13 -13.67 -5.78
C SER A 199 -10.42 -14.69 -4.90
N ASP A 200 -9.11 -14.50 -4.68
CA ASP A 200 -8.27 -15.37 -3.85
C ASP A 200 -8.19 -14.89 -2.38
N ALA A 201 -8.92 -13.83 -2.01
CA ALA A 201 -8.93 -13.37 -0.63
C ALA A 201 -9.61 -14.40 0.28
N MET A 202 -8.93 -14.78 1.37
CA MET A 202 -9.50 -15.68 2.38
C MET A 202 -10.66 -15.06 3.18
N HIS A 203 -10.86 -13.74 3.06
CA HIS A 203 -11.85 -13.00 3.83
C HIS A 203 -12.66 -12.02 2.96
N PRO A 204 -13.92 -11.73 3.33
CA PRO A 204 -14.80 -10.85 2.56
C PRO A 204 -14.44 -9.36 2.73
N ASP A 205 -13.34 -8.93 2.12
CA ASP A 205 -12.86 -7.54 2.23
C ASP A 205 -13.77 -6.51 1.55
N PHE A 206 -14.75 -6.93 0.75
CA PHE A 206 -15.79 -6.02 0.24
C PHE A 206 -16.62 -5.38 1.37
N LEU A 207 -16.64 -5.98 2.56
CA LEU A 207 -17.31 -5.42 3.74
C LEU A 207 -16.80 -4.03 4.10
N GLY A 208 -15.56 -3.68 3.80
CA GLY A 208 -15.05 -2.31 4.00
C GLY A 208 -15.78 -1.29 3.13
N ASN A 209 -16.24 -1.68 1.94
CA ASN A 209 -16.99 -0.82 1.03
C ASN A 209 -18.43 -0.62 1.48
N GLU A 210 -19.04 -1.70 1.97
CA GLU A 210 -20.36 -1.64 2.60
C GLU A 210 -20.33 -0.82 3.89
N PHE A 211 -19.28 -0.98 4.71
CA PHE A 211 -19.06 -0.16 5.90
C PHE A 211 -18.99 1.33 5.56
N LEU A 212 -18.26 1.73 4.51
CA LEU A 212 -18.19 3.14 4.10
C LEU A 212 -19.55 3.66 3.61
N LEU A 213 -20.34 2.84 2.92
CA LEU A 213 -21.68 3.23 2.48
C LEU A 213 -22.65 3.34 3.66
N TRP A 214 -22.61 2.38 4.60
CA TRP A 214 -23.35 2.41 5.85
C TRP A 214 -22.98 3.64 6.68
N LEU A 215 -21.68 3.92 6.81
CA LEU A 215 -21.17 5.08 7.53
C LEU A 215 -21.72 6.37 6.89
N TRP A 216 -21.65 6.50 5.57
CA TRP A 216 -22.25 7.65 4.89
C TRP A 216 -23.75 7.75 5.20
N HIS A 217 -24.54 6.69 4.99
CA HIS A 217 -25.98 6.71 5.27
C HIS A 217 -26.28 7.17 6.71
N THR A 218 -25.57 6.59 7.68
CA THR A 218 -25.72 6.87 9.11
C THR A 218 -25.42 8.33 9.44
N LEU A 219 -24.33 8.88 8.89
CA LEU A 219 -23.94 10.28 9.09
C LEU A 219 -24.92 11.28 8.47
N ASP A 220 -25.60 10.92 7.38
CA ASP A 220 -26.57 11.80 6.72
C ASP A 220 -27.97 11.76 7.37
N HIS A 221 -28.36 10.63 7.98
CA HIS A 221 -29.75 10.42 8.42
C HIS A 221 -29.92 10.26 9.93
N ASP A 222 -28.93 9.72 10.62
CA ASP A 222 -29.10 9.24 12.00
C ASP A 222 -28.27 10.05 13.01
N THR A 223 -26.96 10.14 12.83
CA THR A 223 -26.05 10.79 13.79
C THR A 223 -24.69 11.09 13.16
N ASP A 224 -24.04 12.18 13.55
CA ASP A 224 -22.63 12.47 13.18
C ASP A 224 -21.60 11.87 14.16
N THR A 225 -22.09 11.31 15.26
CA THR A 225 -21.28 10.82 16.39
C THR A 225 -21.61 9.35 16.65
N LEU A 226 -20.57 8.51 16.65
CA LEU A 226 -20.65 7.06 16.81
C LEU A 226 -20.15 6.66 18.18
N LYS A 227 -20.91 5.80 18.86
CA LYS A 227 -20.49 5.17 20.11
C LYS A 227 -19.62 3.95 19.83
N LEU A 228 -18.45 3.88 20.46
CA LEU A 228 -17.47 2.80 20.34
C LEU A 228 -17.69 1.71 21.40
N SER A 229 -16.99 0.58 21.23
CA SER A 229 -17.12 -0.60 22.10
C SER A 229 -16.64 -0.37 23.53
N ASP A 230 -15.79 0.63 23.75
CA ASP A 230 -15.28 1.05 25.06
C ASP A 230 -16.14 2.17 25.69
N ASP A 231 -17.36 2.35 25.19
CA ASP A 231 -18.31 3.40 25.57
C ASP A 231 -17.86 4.84 25.26
N THR A 232 -16.73 5.04 24.58
CA THR A 232 -16.33 6.35 24.09
C THR A 232 -17.13 6.74 22.85
N GLU A 233 -17.06 8.02 22.47
CA GLU A 233 -17.74 8.57 21.30
C GLU A 233 -16.72 9.18 20.34
N VAL A 234 -16.97 9.04 19.05
CA VAL A 234 -16.16 9.67 17.99
C VAL A 234 -17.08 10.39 17.00
N THR A 235 -16.79 11.66 16.72
CA THR A 235 -17.48 12.40 15.67
C THR A 235 -16.75 12.19 14.35
N VAL A 236 -17.48 11.80 13.31
CA VAL A 236 -16.91 11.43 12.01
C VAL A 236 -17.50 12.27 10.89
N MET A 237 -16.64 12.78 10.00
CA MET A 237 -17.07 13.52 8.81
C MET A 237 -16.31 13.06 7.56
N PHE A 238 -17.03 12.82 6.46
CA PHE A 238 -16.43 12.66 5.14
C PHE A 238 -15.82 13.97 4.66
N SER A 239 -14.54 13.93 4.29
CA SER A 239 -13.78 15.12 3.94
C SER A 239 -12.78 14.89 2.82
N LYS A 240 -12.48 15.95 2.08
CA LYS A 240 -11.42 16.08 1.05
C LYS A 240 -11.58 15.21 -0.20
N SER A 241 -11.83 13.90 -0.08
CA SER A 241 -11.87 12.99 -1.23
C SER A 241 -12.81 11.81 -1.03
N LEU A 242 -13.53 11.44 -2.08
CA LEU A 242 -14.32 10.21 -2.16
C LEU A 242 -14.09 9.53 -3.50
N THR A 243 -13.65 8.27 -3.50
CA THR A 243 -13.50 7.44 -4.69
C THR A 243 -14.61 6.42 -4.73
N LEU A 244 -15.31 6.33 -5.86
CA LEU A 244 -16.45 5.45 -6.09
C LEU A 244 -16.19 4.60 -7.33
N GLU A 245 -16.56 3.33 -7.28
CA GLU A 245 -16.32 2.39 -8.38
C GLU A 245 -17.47 1.41 -8.55
N CYS A 246 -17.82 1.13 -9.81
CA CYS A 246 -18.84 0.15 -10.17
C CYS A 246 -18.34 -1.27 -9.85
N PRO A 247 -18.99 -2.05 -8.97
CA PRO A 247 -18.62 -3.43 -8.71
C PRO A 247 -18.69 -4.31 -9.97
N ALA A 248 -19.62 -4.03 -10.88
CA ALA A 248 -19.77 -4.77 -12.13
C ALA A 248 -18.75 -4.33 -13.22
N GLY A 249 -17.94 -3.29 -12.98
CA GLY A 249 -16.98 -2.77 -13.96
C GLY A 249 -17.62 -2.05 -15.16
N ILE A 250 -18.92 -1.75 -15.12
CA ILE A 250 -19.68 -1.20 -16.26
C ILE A 250 -19.56 0.34 -16.31
N SER A 251 -19.92 1.03 -15.22
CA SER A 251 -19.94 2.50 -15.16
C SER A 251 -18.62 3.12 -14.67
N GLY A 252 -17.58 2.29 -14.56
CA GLY A 252 -16.21 2.71 -14.26
C GLY A 252 -15.98 3.24 -12.84
N ARG A 253 -14.92 4.04 -12.71
CA ARG A 253 -14.42 4.62 -11.46
C ARG A 253 -14.41 6.15 -11.55
N GLU A 254 -14.74 6.82 -10.46
CA GLU A 254 -14.59 8.26 -10.32
C GLU A 254 -14.00 8.65 -8.98
N THR A 255 -13.46 9.87 -8.90
CA THR A 255 -12.93 10.43 -7.66
C THR A 255 -13.33 11.89 -7.55
N ILE A 256 -14.03 12.19 -6.47
CA ILE A 256 -14.57 13.51 -6.16
C ILE A 256 -13.63 14.14 -5.12
N SER A 257 -13.19 15.36 -5.37
CA SER A 257 -12.34 16.13 -4.43
C SER A 257 -13.07 17.39 -4.00
N ALA A 258 -13.49 17.45 -2.74
CA ALA A 258 -14.26 18.56 -2.16
C ALA A 258 -14.17 18.51 -0.63
N GLU A 259 -14.49 19.63 0.04
CA GLU A 259 -14.53 19.68 1.51
C GLU A 259 -15.49 18.64 2.11
N ILE A 260 -16.69 18.49 1.52
CA ILE A 260 -17.69 17.49 1.93
C ILE A 260 -18.18 16.77 0.67
N PRO A 261 -17.47 15.74 0.19
CA PRO A 261 -17.76 15.12 -1.10
C PRO A 261 -19.11 14.37 -1.13
N THR A 262 -19.60 13.91 0.03
CA THR A 262 -20.87 13.16 0.15
C THR A 262 -22.11 14.01 -0.11
N ARG A 263 -22.03 15.35 0.02
CA ARG A 263 -23.17 16.25 -0.23
C ARG A 263 -23.33 16.68 -1.67
N LEU A 264 -22.39 16.30 -2.54
CA LEU A 264 -22.41 16.72 -3.93
C LEU A 264 -23.36 15.86 -4.77
N PRO A 265 -24.13 16.45 -5.71
CA PRO A 265 -25.08 15.71 -6.54
C PRO A 265 -24.45 14.53 -7.29
N GLU A 266 -23.22 14.68 -7.78
CA GLU A 266 -22.48 13.64 -8.48
C GLU A 266 -22.17 12.43 -7.59
N ALA A 267 -21.94 12.62 -6.28
CA ALA A 267 -21.72 11.52 -5.36
C ALA A 267 -23.00 10.70 -5.16
N LEU A 268 -24.15 11.39 -5.02
CA LEU A 268 -25.45 10.72 -4.92
C LEU A 268 -25.80 9.98 -6.21
N GLU A 269 -25.53 10.59 -7.37
CA GLU A 269 -25.78 9.97 -8.67
C GLU A 269 -24.90 8.73 -8.90
N ALA A 270 -23.65 8.78 -8.45
CA ALA A 270 -22.74 7.65 -8.48
C ALA A 270 -23.29 6.44 -7.70
N ILE A 271 -23.79 6.66 -6.47
CA ILE A 271 -24.45 5.60 -5.67
C ILE A 271 -25.71 5.10 -6.38
N ARG A 272 -26.55 5.99 -6.92
CA ARG A 272 -27.76 5.61 -7.68
C ARG A 272 -27.44 4.76 -8.90
N SER A 273 -26.29 4.99 -9.55
CA SER A 273 -25.78 4.16 -10.64
C SER A 273 -25.15 2.83 -10.19
N GLY A 274 -25.22 2.50 -8.89
CA GLY A 274 -24.74 1.26 -8.32
C GLY A 274 -23.24 1.22 -8.01
N LYS A 275 -22.55 2.36 -7.96
CA LYS A 275 -21.15 2.41 -7.51
C LYS A 275 -21.07 2.31 -5.99
N LEU A 276 -19.95 1.79 -5.49
CA LEU A 276 -19.65 1.69 -4.05
C LEU A 276 -18.43 2.54 -3.67
N PRO A 277 -18.38 3.10 -2.44
CA PRO A 277 -17.20 3.79 -1.95
C PRO A 277 -15.99 2.85 -1.86
N ARG A 278 -14.88 3.22 -2.49
CA ARG A 278 -13.59 2.50 -2.44
C ARG A 278 -12.56 3.14 -1.53
N LYS A 279 -12.61 4.46 -1.42
CA LYS A 279 -11.70 5.26 -0.60
C LYS A 279 -12.43 6.51 -0.15
N ALA A 280 -12.29 6.87 1.11
CA ALA A 280 -12.83 8.09 1.68
C ALA A 280 -11.74 8.81 2.47
N GLY A 281 -11.70 10.13 2.39
CA GLY A 281 -11.07 10.95 3.41
C GLY A 281 -12.04 11.12 4.55
N LEU A 282 -11.59 10.84 5.76
CA LEU A 282 -12.38 10.98 6.98
C LEU A 282 -11.65 11.93 7.93
N THR A 283 -12.40 12.81 8.56
CA THR A 283 -11.96 13.55 9.74
C THR A 283 -12.66 12.94 10.94
N MET A 284 -11.89 12.58 11.96
CA MET A 284 -12.38 11.95 13.20
C MET A 284 -11.91 12.83 14.37
N VAL A 285 -12.83 13.17 15.27
CA VAL A 285 -12.58 14.03 16.45
C VAL A 285 -13.12 13.34 17.69
#